data_AF-R8BS63-F1
#
_entry.id   AF-R8BS63-F1
#
_cell.length_a   1.000
_cell.length_b   1.000
_cell.length_c   1.000
_cell.angle_alpha   90.00
_cell.angle_beta   90.00
_cell.angle_gamma   90.00
#
_symmetry.space_group_name_H-M   'P 1'
#
loop_
_entity.id
_entity.type
_entity.pdbx_description
1 polymer ?
#
loop_
_entity_poly.entity_id
_entity_poly.type
_entity_poly.pdbx_seq_one_letter_code
_entity_poly.pdbx_strand_id
1 'polypeptide(L)'
;MATRLAPAISLRAGSDFENRKEEITRQLVDAAENTGFFTLVDHALSVEEIEAQFAISKSFFALPSEVKRKTKHDPKTALGYENKASRSFALQDGEDGLEVLPGRETHTSKIGGGEFFPIPAKTGPIVVNIGDMLMAWSDDRFKANYHRVRAKTVGFSPDRYSMGYFNMGRENFVFQGPQKKYQYNSQGTKVQEVEEAKLVSVAA
;
A
#
# COMPACT_ATOMS: atom_id res chain seq x y z
N MET A 1 -7.22 21.66 13.86
CA MET A 1 -6.98 20.24 14.22
C MET A 1 -6.03 19.68 13.18
N ALA A 2 -4.80 19.31 13.53
CA ALA A 2 -3.89 18.70 12.55
C ALA A 2 -4.48 17.35 12.12
N THR A 3 -4.90 17.23 10.86
CA THR A 3 -5.44 16.00 10.31
C THR A 3 -4.37 14.91 10.42
N ARG A 4 -4.66 13.86 11.19
CA ARG A 4 -3.78 12.70 11.27
C ARG A 4 -3.78 12.02 9.90
N LEU A 5 -2.67 12.14 9.16
CA LEU A 5 -2.55 11.68 7.77
C LEU A 5 -2.73 10.16 7.60
N ALA A 6 -2.56 9.39 8.66
CA ALA A 6 -2.93 7.98 8.73
C ALA A 6 -3.76 7.75 10.00
N PRO A 7 -5.10 7.82 9.93
CA PRO A 7 -5.97 7.54 11.07
C PRO A 7 -5.78 6.10 11.55
N ALA A 8 -6.00 5.87 12.85
CA ALA A 8 -6.01 4.53 13.41
C ALA A 8 -7.44 4.00 13.44
N ILE A 9 -7.65 2.81 12.89
CA ILE A 9 -8.93 2.12 12.79
C ILE A 9 -8.81 0.82 13.57
N SER A 10 -9.60 0.69 14.63
CA SER A 10 -9.58 -0.48 15.51
C SER A 10 -10.44 -1.61 14.93
N LEU A 11 -9.85 -2.80 14.83
CA LEU A 11 -10.52 -4.03 14.37
C LEU A 11 -10.83 -5.00 15.52
N ARG A 12 -10.88 -4.50 16.76
CA ARG A 12 -11.09 -5.29 17.98
C ARG A 12 -12.18 -6.34 17.79
N ALA A 13 -11.79 -7.61 17.88
CA ALA A 13 -12.66 -8.75 17.62
C ALA A 13 -13.76 -8.96 18.67
N GLY A 14 -14.76 -9.78 18.34
CA GLY A 14 -15.87 -10.15 19.22
C GLY A 14 -17.19 -9.50 18.82
N SER A 15 -18.17 -9.49 19.73
CA SER A 15 -19.48 -8.87 19.50
C SER A 15 -19.37 -7.35 19.21
N ASP A 16 -18.31 -6.71 19.72
CA ASP A 16 -17.98 -5.32 19.42
C ASP A 16 -17.71 -5.10 17.92
N PHE A 17 -16.95 -5.99 17.27
CA PHE A 17 -16.66 -5.89 15.83
C PHE A 17 -17.94 -5.95 15.01
N GLU A 18 -18.79 -6.94 15.29
CA GLU A 18 -20.05 -7.16 14.58
C GLU A 18 -20.97 -5.93 14.65
N ASN A 19 -21.06 -5.31 15.84
CA ASN A 19 -21.88 -4.11 16.05
C ASN A 19 -21.26 -2.83 15.46
N ARG A 20 -19.96 -2.83 15.17
CA ARG A 20 -19.23 -1.66 14.67
C ARG A 20 -18.90 -1.73 13.19
N LYS A 21 -19.35 -2.75 12.45
CA LYS A 21 -19.07 -2.90 11.02
C LYS A 21 -19.36 -1.62 10.22
N GLU A 22 -20.50 -0.98 10.44
CA GLU A 22 -20.85 0.27 9.73
C GLU A 22 -19.94 1.46 10.10
N GLU A 23 -19.53 1.55 11.37
CA GLU A 23 -18.57 2.56 11.82
C GLU A 23 -17.19 2.33 11.17
N ILE A 24 -16.70 1.09 11.25
CA ILE A 24 -15.41 0.68 10.69
C ILE A 24 -15.42 0.89 9.17
N THR A 25 -16.48 0.50 8.47
CA THR A 25 -16.63 0.74 7.03
C THR A 25 -16.59 2.22 6.70
N ARG A 26 -17.27 3.08 7.47
CA ARG A 26 -17.20 4.54 7.26
C ARG A 26 -15.79 5.07 7.46
N GLN A 27 -15.07 4.64 8.50
CA GLN A 27 -13.69 5.05 8.74
C GLN A 27 -12.74 4.60 7.63
N LEU A 28 -12.90 3.36 7.14
CA LEU A 28 -12.10 2.83 6.04
C LEU A 28 -12.36 3.58 4.73
N VAL A 29 -13.63 3.85 4.42
CA VAL A 29 -14.02 4.60 3.22
C VAL A 29 -13.50 6.04 3.29
N ASP A 30 -13.70 6.71 4.42
CA ASP A 30 -13.21 8.09 4.63
C ASP A 30 -11.69 8.18 4.49
N ALA A 31 -10.94 7.25 5.09
CA ALA A 31 -9.49 7.20 4.94
C ALA A 31 -9.09 6.90 3.48
N ALA A 32 -9.78 5.98 2.80
CA ALA A 32 -9.50 5.66 1.41
C ALA A 32 -9.76 6.84 0.46
N GLU A 33 -10.79 7.64 0.71
CA GLU A 33 -11.16 8.81 -0.10
C GLU A 33 -10.29 10.04 0.14
N ASN A 34 -9.84 10.25 1.38
CA ASN A 34 -9.19 11.51 1.76
C ASN A 34 -7.67 11.38 1.90
N THR A 35 -7.17 10.32 2.52
CA THR A 35 -5.74 10.15 2.82
C THR A 35 -5.09 9.07 1.97
N GLY A 36 -5.85 8.08 1.52
CA GLY A 36 -5.30 6.90 0.84
C GLY A 36 -4.46 6.00 1.73
N PHE A 37 -4.37 6.32 3.03
CA PHE A 37 -3.49 5.72 4.02
C PHE A 37 -4.18 5.67 5.38
N PHE A 38 -4.05 4.57 6.10
CA PHE A 38 -4.52 4.41 7.48
C PHE A 38 -3.71 3.35 8.21
N THR A 39 -3.93 3.24 9.52
CA THR A 39 -3.35 2.19 10.36
C THR A 39 -4.45 1.32 10.93
N LEU A 40 -4.28 0.01 10.88
CA LEU A 40 -5.14 -0.94 11.56
C LEU A 40 -4.53 -1.26 12.92
N VAL A 41 -5.35 -1.20 13.97
CA VAL A 41 -4.98 -1.54 15.35
C VAL A 41 -5.97 -2.55 15.91
N ASP A 42 -5.63 -3.21 17.02
CA ASP A 42 -6.46 -4.24 17.65
C ASP A 42 -6.89 -5.37 16.69
N HIS A 43 -6.07 -5.64 15.67
CA HIS A 43 -6.29 -6.73 14.73
C HIS A 43 -5.85 -8.07 15.35
N ALA A 44 -6.18 -9.18 14.67
CA ALA A 44 -5.94 -10.52 15.18
C ALA A 44 -4.45 -10.92 15.31
N LEU A 45 -3.53 -10.26 14.61
CA LEU A 45 -2.10 -10.54 14.73
C LEU A 45 -1.54 -9.95 16.03
N SER A 46 -0.95 -10.80 16.85
CA SER A 46 -0.23 -10.41 18.06
C SER A 46 1.12 -9.76 17.73
N VAL A 47 1.65 -8.95 18.67
CA VAL A 47 2.99 -8.36 18.53
C VAL A 47 4.05 -9.47 18.45
N GLU A 48 3.86 -10.54 19.20
CA GLU A 48 4.75 -11.70 19.23
C GLU A 48 4.81 -12.39 17.86
N GLU A 49 3.67 -12.57 17.17
CA GLU A 49 3.64 -13.11 15.82
C GLU A 49 4.34 -12.19 14.82
N ILE A 50 4.12 -10.89 14.91
CA ILE A 50 4.78 -9.89 14.04
C ILE A 50 6.30 -9.94 14.24
N GLU A 51 6.76 -9.90 15.50
CA GLU A 51 8.18 -9.97 15.83
C GLU A 51 8.81 -11.31 15.43
N ALA A 52 8.08 -12.41 15.52
CA ALA A 52 8.55 -13.71 15.03
C ALA A 52 8.81 -13.69 13.51
N GLN A 53 7.95 -13.06 12.71
CA GLN A 53 8.18 -12.90 11.27
C GLN A 53 9.41 -12.01 10.99
N PHE A 54 9.61 -10.94 11.75
CA PHE A 54 10.82 -10.11 11.64
C PHE A 54 12.08 -10.89 12.03
N ALA A 55 12.02 -11.72 13.07
CA ALA A 55 13.13 -12.58 13.48
C ALA A 55 13.51 -13.59 12.40
N ILE A 56 12.53 -14.21 11.74
CA ILE A 56 12.75 -15.10 10.59
C ILE A 56 13.45 -14.33 9.46
N SER A 57 12.93 -13.14 9.10
CA SER A 57 13.53 -12.29 8.07
C SER A 57 14.99 -11.94 8.40
N LYS A 58 15.25 -11.43 9.61
CA LYS A 58 16.61 -11.11 10.10
C LYS A 58 17.53 -12.32 10.05
N SER A 59 17.05 -13.50 10.46
CA SER A 59 17.86 -14.74 10.42
C SER A 59 18.25 -15.14 9.00
N PHE A 60 17.34 -14.97 8.02
CA PHE A 60 17.65 -15.23 6.62
C PHE A 60 18.68 -14.24 6.08
N PHE A 61 18.53 -12.94 6.37
CA PHE A 61 19.46 -11.93 5.88
C PHE A 61 20.85 -11.98 6.54
N ALA A 62 20.95 -12.55 7.75
CA ALA A 62 22.21 -12.85 8.43
C ALA A 62 22.99 -14.02 7.81
N LEU A 63 22.36 -14.84 6.94
CA LEU A 63 23.06 -15.92 6.24
C LEU A 63 24.13 -15.36 5.28
N PRO A 64 25.20 -16.14 5.02
CA PRO A 64 26.19 -15.79 3.99
C PRO A 64 25.57 -15.55 2.61
N SER A 65 26.16 -14.65 1.82
CA SER A 65 25.60 -14.22 0.53
C SER A 65 25.42 -15.39 -0.45
N GLU A 66 26.35 -16.33 -0.47
CA GLU A 66 26.30 -17.53 -1.29
C GLU A 66 25.12 -18.45 -0.95
N VAL A 67 24.68 -18.46 0.31
CA VAL A 67 23.49 -19.21 0.74
C VAL A 67 22.23 -18.50 0.27
N LYS A 68 22.11 -17.19 0.53
CA LYS A 68 20.95 -16.39 0.11
C LYS A 68 20.77 -16.41 -1.42
N ARG A 69 21.86 -16.43 -2.18
CA ARG A 69 21.83 -16.49 -3.65
C ARG A 69 21.30 -17.79 -4.23
N LYS A 70 21.14 -18.85 -3.43
CA LYS A 70 20.51 -20.11 -3.88
C LYS A 70 19.02 -19.93 -4.17
N THR A 71 18.36 -18.95 -3.55
CA THR A 71 16.95 -18.65 -3.75
C THR A 71 16.77 -17.41 -4.63
N LYS A 72 17.47 -17.30 -5.76
CA LYS A 72 17.47 -16.09 -6.62
C LYS A 72 16.04 -15.67 -7.04
N HIS A 73 15.80 -14.36 -7.07
CA HIS A 73 14.58 -13.77 -7.61
C HIS A 73 14.30 -14.25 -9.06
N ASP A 74 13.11 -14.80 -9.26
CA ASP A 74 12.51 -15.08 -10.57
C ASP A 74 11.56 -13.94 -10.98
N PRO A 75 11.85 -13.18 -12.05
CA PRO A 75 11.02 -12.07 -12.50
C PRO A 75 9.64 -12.49 -13.03
N LYS A 76 9.44 -13.78 -13.37
CA LYS A 76 8.14 -14.26 -13.85
C LYS A 76 7.15 -14.47 -12.71
N THR A 77 7.64 -14.95 -11.58
CA THR A 77 6.80 -15.26 -10.40
C THR A 77 6.88 -14.19 -9.32
N ALA A 78 7.82 -13.26 -9.43
CA ALA A 78 8.14 -12.28 -8.39
C ALA A 78 8.59 -12.90 -7.05
N LEU A 79 9.01 -14.17 -7.06
CA LEU A 79 9.47 -14.90 -5.88
C LEU A 79 11.00 -14.94 -5.82
N GLY A 80 11.53 -14.96 -4.60
CA GLY A 80 12.96 -15.17 -4.33
C GLY A 80 13.69 -13.94 -3.79
N TYR A 81 14.99 -14.10 -3.59
CA TYR A 81 15.92 -13.16 -3.01
C TYR A 81 16.54 -12.25 -4.07
N GLU A 82 16.49 -10.95 -3.81
CA GLU A 82 17.16 -9.90 -4.57
C GLU A 82 18.22 -9.21 -3.69
N ASN A 83 19.41 -8.97 -4.24
CA ASN A 83 20.52 -8.29 -3.54
C ASN A 83 20.29 -6.77 -3.37
N LYS A 84 19.25 -6.20 -3.99
CA LYS A 84 18.89 -4.79 -3.87
C LYS A 84 17.72 -4.63 -2.91
N ALA A 85 17.74 -3.54 -2.15
CA ALA A 85 16.69 -3.20 -1.18
C ALA A 85 15.34 -3.02 -1.88
N SER A 86 14.50 -4.05 -1.84
CA SER A 86 13.15 -4.05 -2.39
C SER A 86 12.12 -3.74 -1.30
N ARG A 87 11.06 -3.03 -1.69
CA ARG A 87 10.21 -2.16 -0.85
C ARG A 87 8.97 -2.89 -0.32
N SER A 88 8.55 -2.59 0.92
CA SER A 88 7.14 -2.35 1.39
C SER A 88 6.84 -2.85 2.83
N PHE A 89 5.68 -2.46 3.38
CA PHE A 89 5.57 -1.92 4.75
C PHE A 89 4.77 -2.74 5.77
N ALA A 90 5.52 -3.32 6.70
CA ALA A 90 5.22 -3.41 8.12
C ALA A 90 6.41 -2.73 8.79
N LEU A 91 6.16 -1.90 9.78
CA LEU A 91 7.19 -1.08 10.40
C LEU A 91 7.50 -1.64 11.79
N GLN A 92 8.78 -1.82 12.09
CA GLN A 92 9.24 -2.16 13.43
C GLN A 92 9.57 -0.88 14.19
N ASP A 93 9.39 -0.87 15.51
CA ASP A 93 9.78 0.28 16.35
C ASP A 93 11.20 0.77 16.03
N GLY A 94 11.36 2.09 15.91
CA GLY A 94 12.66 2.73 15.65
C GLY A 94 13.13 2.67 14.20
N GLU A 95 12.40 2.01 13.31
CA GLU A 95 12.72 1.83 11.89
C GLU A 95 11.95 2.80 10.96
N ASP A 96 11.95 4.09 11.32
CA ASP A 96 11.30 5.13 10.51
C ASP A 96 11.90 5.27 9.10
N GLY A 97 11.07 5.74 8.17
CA GLY A 97 11.51 6.07 6.81
C GLY A 97 10.38 6.08 5.78
N LEU A 98 9.24 5.46 6.06
CA LEU A 98 8.06 5.58 5.21
C LEU A 98 7.53 7.02 5.25
N GLU A 99 7.38 7.62 4.08
CA GLU A 99 6.75 8.93 3.91
C GLU A 99 5.67 8.85 2.83
N VAL A 100 4.56 9.56 3.04
CA VAL A 100 3.46 9.72 2.08
C VAL A 100 3.44 11.16 1.55
N LEU A 101 3.01 11.34 0.31
CA LEU A 101 2.73 12.64 -0.30
C LEU A 101 1.21 12.80 -0.47
N PRO A 102 0.51 13.42 0.50
CA PRO A 102 -0.93 13.58 0.44
C PRO A 102 -1.38 14.44 -0.75
N GLY A 103 -2.53 14.10 -1.32
CA GLY A 103 -3.12 14.85 -2.45
C GLY A 103 -2.35 14.71 -3.76
N ARG A 104 -1.43 13.74 -3.86
CA ARG A 104 -0.67 13.46 -5.07
C ARG A 104 -0.84 11.99 -5.44
N GLU A 105 -1.78 11.76 -6.33
CA GLU A 105 -2.16 10.42 -6.76
C GLU A 105 -1.22 9.91 -7.86
N THR A 106 -0.79 8.65 -7.75
CA THR A 106 0.13 7.98 -8.70
C THR A 106 -0.40 7.95 -10.12
N HIS A 107 -1.72 7.92 -10.28
CA HIS A 107 -2.38 7.75 -11.56
C HIS A 107 -2.76 9.05 -12.27
N THR A 108 -3.10 10.11 -11.51
CA THR A 108 -3.64 11.37 -12.07
C THR A 108 -2.65 12.54 -11.98
N SER A 109 -1.55 12.38 -11.23
CA SER A 109 -0.59 13.45 -10.99
C SER A 109 0.85 13.00 -11.28
N LYS A 110 1.70 13.95 -11.71
CA LYS A 110 3.15 13.75 -11.69
C LYS A 110 3.69 13.99 -10.29
N ILE A 111 4.72 13.24 -9.91
CA ILE A 111 5.49 13.54 -8.70
C ILE A 111 6.20 14.90 -8.86
N GLY A 112 5.90 15.85 -7.97
CA GLY A 112 6.45 17.20 -8.01
C GLY A 112 5.59 18.18 -7.24
N GLY A 113 6.19 19.08 -6.45
CA GLY A 113 5.46 19.92 -5.50
C GLY A 113 4.81 19.13 -4.35
N GLY A 114 4.56 19.81 -3.23
CA GLY A 114 4.01 19.20 -2.01
C GLY A 114 5.08 18.70 -1.04
N GLU A 115 4.63 18.36 0.16
CA GLU A 115 5.48 17.93 1.28
C GLU A 115 5.23 16.45 1.59
N PHE A 116 6.31 15.71 1.78
CA PHE A 116 6.25 14.32 2.21
C PHE A 116 6.15 14.27 3.73
N PHE A 117 5.17 13.52 4.23
CA PHE A 117 4.93 13.37 5.65
C PHE A 117 5.32 11.99 6.15
N PRO A 118 6.07 11.89 7.26
CA PRO A 118 6.50 10.61 7.81
C PRO A 118 5.32 9.85 8.41
N ILE A 119 5.31 8.54 8.20
CA ILE A 119 4.47 7.59 8.94
C ILE A 119 5.33 6.97 10.05
N PRO A 120 5.01 7.20 11.34
CA PRO A 120 5.79 6.65 12.44
C PRO A 120 5.83 5.13 12.38
N ALA A 121 7.03 4.58 12.55
CA ALA A 121 7.26 3.16 12.67
C ALA A 121 6.88 2.70 14.08
N LYS A 122 5.83 1.86 14.16
CA LYS A 122 5.37 1.27 15.41
C LYS A 122 5.07 -0.22 15.22
N THR A 123 5.66 -1.07 16.05
CA THR A 123 5.32 -2.49 16.12
C THR A 123 3.89 -2.63 16.65
N GLY A 124 3.12 -3.54 16.06
CA GLY A 124 1.69 -3.72 16.35
C GLY A 124 0.85 -3.17 15.21
N PRO A 125 0.65 -1.83 15.08
CA PRO A 125 -0.16 -1.26 14.02
C PRO A 125 0.29 -1.64 12.60
N ILE A 126 -0.66 -2.03 11.75
CA ILE A 126 -0.39 -2.29 10.32
C ILE A 126 -0.72 -1.04 9.51
N VAL A 127 0.26 -0.50 8.80
CA VAL A 127 0.03 0.58 7.84
C VAL A 127 -0.59 -0.01 6.58
N VAL A 128 -1.71 0.56 6.14
CA VAL A 128 -2.42 0.17 4.92
C VAL A 128 -2.50 1.38 3.99
N ASN A 129 -2.23 1.15 2.71
CA ASN A 129 -2.42 2.14 1.67
C ASN A 129 -3.30 1.60 0.54
N ILE A 130 -3.98 2.52 -0.13
CA ILE A 130 -4.72 2.22 -1.36
C ILE A 130 -3.72 2.13 -2.52
N GLY A 131 -3.88 1.11 -3.36
CA GLY A 131 -3.10 0.92 -4.58
C GLY A 131 -3.89 1.24 -5.84
N ASP A 132 -3.18 1.31 -6.97
CA ASP A 132 -3.71 1.76 -8.26
C ASP A 132 -4.93 0.95 -8.72
N MET A 133 -4.94 -0.37 -8.51
CA MET A 133 -6.06 -1.24 -8.91
C MET A 133 -7.37 -0.88 -8.20
N LEU A 134 -7.29 -0.49 -6.93
CA LEU A 134 -8.47 -0.16 -6.13
C LEU A 134 -8.94 1.27 -6.43
N MET A 135 -8.01 2.20 -6.65
CA MET A 135 -8.32 3.52 -7.21
C MET A 135 -9.06 3.40 -8.54
N ALA A 136 -8.58 2.51 -9.42
CA ALA A 136 -9.19 2.22 -10.71
C ALA A 136 -10.60 1.68 -10.62
N TRP A 137 -10.79 0.66 -9.80
CA TRP A 137 -12.11 0.07 -9.56
C TRP A 137 -13.10 1.08 -8.94
N SER A 138 -12.61 2.13 -8.29
CA SER A 138 -13.44 3.15 -7.64
C SER A 138 -13.70 4.41 -8.48
N ASP A 139 -13.25 4.44 -9.75
CA ASP A 139 -13.26 5.63 -10.61
C ASP A 139 -12.64 6.87 -9.94
N ASP A 140 -11.43 6.73 -9.40
CA ASP A 140 -10.67 7.77 -8.68
C ASP A 140 -11.28 8.25 -7.34
N ARG A 141 -12.34 7.58 -6.85
CA ARG A 141 -12.91 7.87 -5.53
C ARG A 141 -11.89 7.59 -4.42
N PHE A 142 -11.21 6.44 -4.46
CA PHE A 142 -10.16 6.07 -3.51
C PHE A 142 -8.78 6.48 -4.02
N LYS A 143 -7.89 6.88 -3.10
CA LYS A 143 -6.68 7.63 -3.44
C LYS A 143 -5.42 6.80 -3.31
N ALA A 144 -4.81 6.42 -4.43
CA ALA A 144 -3.47 5.84 -4.45
C ALA A 144 -2.42 6.95 -4.40
N ASN A 145 -2.05 7.41 -3.20
CA ASN A 145 -1.08 8.50 -3.03
C ASN A 145 0.38 8.02 -3.22
N TYR A 146 1.21 8.88 -3.79
CA TYR A 146 2.66 8.67 -3.83
C TYR A 146 3.21 8.49 -2.41
N HIS A 147 4.11 7.53 -2.27
CA HIS A 147 4.83 7.28 -1.04
C HIS A 147 6.26 6.87 -1.36
N ARG A 148 7.16 7.06 -0.40
CA ARG A 148 8.56 6.72 -0.54
C ARG A 148 9.14 6.21 0.75
N VAL A 149 10.33 5.65 0.63
CA VAL A 149 11.20 5.36 1.77
C VAL A 149 12.37 6.32 1.72
N ARG A 150 12.57 7.07 2.80
CA ARG A 150 13.76 7.90 2.99
C ARG A 150 14.80 7.14 3.81
N ALA A 151 16.05 7.17 3.36
CA ALA A 151 17.19 6.74 4.18
C ALA A 151 17.43 7.76 5.30
N LYS A 152 17.82 7.29 6.50
CA LYS A 152 18.04 8.18 7.66
C LYS A 152 19.23 9.11 7.48
N THR A 153 20.22 8.68 6.70
CA THR A 153 21.49 9.38 6.49
C THR A 153 21.90 9.33 5.02
N VAL A 154 22.75 10.28 4.61
CA VAL A 154 23.45 10.21 3.32
C VAL A 154 24.64 9.27 3.47
N GLY A 155 24.76 8.29 2.57
CA GLY A 155 25.80 7.26 2.66
C GLY A 155 25.32 6.01 3.41
N PHE A 156 25.97 5.67 4.51
CA PHE A 156 25.61 4.48 5.29
C PHE A 156 24.42 4.78 6.19
N SER A 157 23.28 4.15 5.89
CA SER A 157 22.10 4.10 6.76
C SER A 157 22.08 2.76 7.49
N PRO A 158 21.68 2.72 8.78
CA PRO A 158 21.44 1.47 9.47
C PRO A 158 20.47 0.56 8.71
N ASP A 159 20.62 -0.74 8.90
CA ASP A 159 19.73 -1.74 8.34
C ASP A 159 18.30 -1.50 8.84
N ARG A 160 17.35 -1.55 7.91
CA ARG A 160 15.92 -1.46 8.20
C ARG A 160 15.22 -2.68 7.65
N TYR A 161 14.40 -3.32 8.47
CA TYR A 161 13.54 -4.42 8.07
C TYR A 161 12.10 -3.94 7.93
N SER A 162 11.44 -4.35 6.83
CA SER A 162 10.02 -4.12 6.62
C SER A 162 9.40 -5.30 5.87
N MET A 163 8.13 -5.59 6.11
CA MET A 163 7.40 -6.66 5.41
C MET A 163 6.17 -6.13 4.69
N GLY A 164 6.19 -6.14 3.36
CA GLY A 164 5.06 -5.73 2.54
C GLY A 164 4.17 -6.90 2.18
N TYR A 165 2.85 -6.70 2.28
CA TYR A 165 1.85 -7.61 1.73
C TYR A 165 0.98 -6.85 0.73
N PHE A 166 0.83 -7.44 -0.47
CA PHE A 166 0.01 -6.87 -1.53
C PHE A 166 -1.19 -7.77 -1.79
N ASN A 167 -2.39 -7.28 -1.44
CA ASN A 167 -3.63 -7.97 -1.78
C ASN A 167 -3.98 -7.66 -3.24
N MET A 168 -3.49 -8.50 -4.16
CA MET A 168 -3.63 -8.30 -5.60
C MET A 168 -4.96 -8.86 -6.12
N GLY A 169 -5.47 -8.21 -7.15
CA GLY A 169 -6.59 -8.71 -7.92
C GLY A 169 -6.27 -10.00 -8.70
N ARG A 170 -7.30 -10.78 -9.06
CA ARG A 170 -7.12 -12.00 -9.88
C ARG A 170 -6.60 -11.64 -11.27
N GLU A 171 -5.69 -12.47 -11.80
CA GLU A 171 -4.98 -12.19 -13.06
C GLU A 171 -5.89 -11.94 -14.27
N ASN A 172 -6.99 -12.69 -14.37
CA ASN A 172 -7.92 -12.62 -15.48
C ASN A 172 -9.15 -11.75 -15.18
N PHE A 173 -9.02 -10.81 -14.25
CA PHE A 173 -10.09 -9.87 -13.90
C PHE A 173 -9.82 -8.48 -14.48
N VAL A 174 -10.85 -7.90 -15.09
CA VAL A 174 -10.84 -6.51 -15.53
C VAL A 174 -11.47 -5.64 -14.44
N PHE A 175 -10.68 -4.75 -13.88
CA PHE A 175 -11.12 -3.74 -12.93
C PHE A 175 -11.79 -2.61 -13.71
N GLN A 176 -13.08 -2.42 -13.46
CA GLN A 176 -13.87 -1.34 -14.03
C GLN A 176 -14.78 -0.78 -12.94
N GLY A 177 -14.71 0.52 -12.73
CA GLY A 177 -15.58 1.21 -11.79
C GLY A 177 -16.99 1.45 -12.33
N PRO A 178 -17.95 1.82 -11.45
CA PRO A 178 -19.35 2.04 -11.80
C PRO A 178 -19.57 3.11 -12.89
N GLN A 179 -18.73 4.14 -12.95
CA GLN A 179 -18.75 5.20 -13.96
C GLN A 179 -17.98 4.82 -15.23
N LYS A 180 -17.29 3.68 -15.23
CA LYS A 180 -16.51 3.14 -16.35
C LYS A 180 -15.44 4.11 -16.85
N LYS A 181 -14.81 4.88 -15.96
CA LYS A 181 -13.84 5.92 -16.32
C LYS A 181 -12.64 5.34 -17.08
N TYR A 182 -12.20 4.14 -16.72
CA TYR A 182 -11.16 3.39 -17.43
C TYR A 182 -11.20 1.89 -17.07
N GLN A 183 -10.56 1.05 -17.88
CA GLN A 183 -10.42 -0.39 -17.64
C GLN A 183 -8.98 -0.75 -17.26
N TYR A 184 -8.81 -1.59 -16.24
CA TYR A 184 -7.50 -2.02 -15.72
C TYR A 184 -7.39 -3.54 -15.66
N ASN A 185 -6.20 -4.07 -15.93
CA ASN A 185 -5.90 -5.47 -15.68
C ASN A 185 -5.21 -5.66 -14.32
N SER A 186 -4.99 -6.92 -13.95
CA SER A 186 -4.31 -7.30 -12.71
C SER A 186 -2.84 -6.87 -12.61
N GLN A 187 -2.24 -6.48 -13.73
CA GLN A 187 -0.84 -6.05 -13.83
C GLN A 187 -0.70 -4.54 -13.58
N GLY A 188 -1.80 -3.85 -13.23
CA GLY A 188 -1.81 -2.41 -13.04
C GLY A 188 -1.72 -1.62 -14.35
N THR A 189 -2.05 -2.25 -15.48
CA THR A 189 -1.99 -1.62 -16.80
C THR A 189 -3.39 -1.25 -17.27
N LYS A 190 -3.54 -0.02 -17.78
CA LYS A 190 -4.76 0.46 -18.45
C LYS A 190 -4.96 -0.36 -19.73
N VAL A 191 -6.10 -1.06 -19.82
CA VAL A 191 -6.38 -2.04 -20.89
C VAL A 191 -6.85 -1.36 -22.17
N GLN A 192 -7.57 -0.25 -22.06
CA GLN A 192 -7.97 0.64 -23.15
C GLN A 192 -8.50 1.96 -22.54
N GLU A 193 -8.29 3.08 -23.22
CA GLU A 193 -9.15 4.26 -23.03
C GLU A 193 -10.50 3.93 -23.64
N VAL A 194 -11.57 4.08 -22.87
CA VAL A 194 -12.90 4.15 -23.48
C VAL A 194 -12.87 5.45 -24.29
N GLU A 195 -12.65 5.35 -25.61
CA GLU A 195 -12.99 6.44 -26.52
C GLU A 195 -14.44 6.79 -26.20
N GLU A 196 -14.67 8.01 -25.72
CA GLU A 196 -16.01 8.54 -25.54
C GLU A 196 -16.81 8.21 -26.79
N ALA A 197 -17.93 7.52 -26.59
CA ALA A 197 -18.94 7.38 -27.61
C ALA A 197 -19.23 8.78 -28.16
N LYS A 198 -18.70 9.09 -29.34
CA LYS A 198 -19.17 10.19 -30.18
C LYS A 198 -20.60 9.87 -30.61
N LEU A 199 -21.53 10.12 -29.71
CA LEU A 199 -22.92 10.38 -30.00
C LEU A 199 -23.11 11.90 -29.98
N VAL A 200 -22.72 12.54 -31.08
CA VAL A 200 -23.38 13.75 -31.56
C VAL A 200 -23.58 13.56 -33.06
N SER A 201 -24.77 13.10 -33.43
CA SER A 201 -25.38 13.43 -34.71
C SER A 201 -25.62 14.93 -34.75
N VAL A 202 -25.16 15.65 -35.78
CA VAL A 202 -25.88 16.72 -36.52
C VAL A 202 -25.10 17.03 -37.81
N ALA A 203 -25.81 16.93 -38.93
CA ALA A 203 -25.64 17.53 -40.26
C ALA A 203 -24.42 18.43 -40.56
N ALA A 204 -23.73 18.12 -41.67
CA ALA A 204 -23.80 18.87 -42.94
C ALA A 204 -23.31 17.98 -44.09
#